data_AF-A0A7Y8LGW9-F1
#
_entry.id   AF-A0A7Y8LGW9-F1
#
_cell.length_a   1.000
_cell.length_b   1.000
_cell.length_c   1.000
_cell.angle_alpha   90.00
_cell.angle_beta   90.00
_cell.angle_gamma   90.00
#
_symmetry.space_group_name_H-M   'P 1'
#
loop_
_entity.id
_entity.type
_entity.pdbx_description
1 polymer ?
#
loop_
_entity_poly.entity_id
_entity_poly.type
_entity_poly.pdbx_seq_one_letter_code
_entity_poly.pdbx_strand_id
1 'polypeptide(L)'
;MRIRAALFGLLAILILSAVTALLAETRKVDGRQDEALGSVEAEVRNLRRTVQQSASIHSRIMILTERMRISNSRLGQLVAQERLVSDQITSTAAMQNRAQRNLSAFESRLSQLGQKAGISQQLEETISATKAELDYVQELLSGHRRRHAQLTNEIRAEESTFAQLVQQISGLEAESKALASFGK
;
A
#
# COMPACT_ATOMS: atom_id res chain seq x y z
N MET A 1 27.93 92.89 -23.99
CA MET A 1 27.88 91.57 -24.68
C MET A 1 28.34 90.37 -23.86
N ARG A 2 29.07 90.52 -22.73
CA ARG A 2 29.60 89.39 -21.93
C ARG A 2 28.57 88.65 -21.04
N ILE A 3 27.53 89.35 -20.57
CA ILE A 3 26.50 88.77 -19.67
C ILE A 3 25.58 87.78 -20.41
N ARG A 4 25.29 88.03 -21.70
CA ARG A 4 24.48 87.13 -22.52
C ARG A 4 25.18 85.80 -22.77
N ALA A 5 26.49 85.81 -23.07
CA ALA A 5 27.27 84.58 -23.26
C ALA A 5 27.35 83.71 -21.99
N ALA A 6 27.45 84.34 -20.81
CA ALA A 6 27.44 83.63 -19.53
C ALA A 6 26.07 83.00 -19.22
N LEU A 7 24.97 83.70 -19.51
CA LEU A 7 23.60 83.17 -19.36
C LEU A 7 23.32 82.01 -20.31
N PHE A 8 23.78 82.08 -21.57
CA PHE A 8 23.63 80.99 -22.53
C PHE A 8 24.45 79.74 -22.13
N GLY A 9 25.66 79.92 -21.59
CA GLY A 9 26.47 78.82 -21.08
C GLY A 9 25.83 78.12 -19.88
N LEU A 10 25.25 78.89 -18.96
CA LEU A 10 24.59 78.35 -17.76
C LEU A 10 23.29 77.61 -18.10
N LEU A 11 22.53 78.12 -19.08
CA LEU A 11 21.33 77.46 -19.60
C LEU A 11 21.66 76.13 -20.31
N ALA A 12 22.75 76.09 -21.09
CA ALA A 12 23.18 74.88 -21.77
C ALA A 12 23.61 73.77 -20.78
N ILE A 13 24.28 74.13 -19.68
CA ILE A 13 24.68 73.18 -18.62
C ILE A 13 23.45 72.64 -17.88
N LEU A 14 22.45 73.49 -17.58
CA LEU A 14 21.19 73.06 -16.97
C LEU A 14 20.43 72.07 -17.85
N ILE A 15 20.30 72.35 -19.14
CA ILE A 15 19.63 71.46 -20.10
C ILE A 15 20.38 70.12 -20.21
N LEU A 16 21.71 70.14 -20.30
CA LEU A 16 22.50 68.91 -20.40
C LEU A 16 22.37 68.05 -19.14
N SER A 17 22.35 68.67 -17.96
CA SER A 17 22.16 67.97 -16.68
C SER A 17 20.77 67.33 -16.55
N ALA A 18 19.73 68.03 -17.00
CA ALA A 18 18.36 67.52 -17.03
C ALA A 18 18.20 66.34 -18.00
N VAL A 19 18.83 66.40 -19.19
CA VAL A 19 18.82 65.31 -20.17
C VAL A 19 19.58 64.08 -19.62
N THR A 20 20.72 64.27 -18.95
CA THR A 20 21.44 63.15 -18.32
C THR A 20 20.67 62.54 -17.15
N ALA A 21 19.95 63.34 -16.35
CA ALA A 21 19.10 62.84 -15.28
C ALA A 21 17.92 62.02 -15.84
N LEU A 22 17.28 62.52 -16.90
CA LEU A 22 16.19 61.82 -17.59
C LEU A 22 16.66 60.50 -18.21
N LEU A 23 17.85 60.48 -18.84
CA LEU A 23 18.46 59.27 -19.42
C LEU A 23 18.92 58.26 -18.35
N ALA A 24 19.35 58.74 -17.17
CA ALA A 24 19.68 57.86 -16.06
C ALA A 24 18.42 57.27 -15.41
N GLU A 25 17.32 58.02 -15.40
CA GLU A 25 16.02 57.57 -14.87
C GLU A 25 15.36 56.56 -15.81
N THR A 26 15.39 56.77 -17.14
CA THR A 26 14.90 55.77 -18.10
C THR A 26 15.71 54.48 -18.07
N ARG A 27 17.05 54.55 -17.99
CA ARG A 27 17.89 53.34 -17.82
C ARG A 27 17.61 52.58 -16.53
N LYS A 28 17.28 53.29 -15.45
CA LYS A 28 16.87 52.66 -14.17
C LYS A 28 15.50 51.99 -14.28
N VAL A 29 14.58 52.55 -15.07
CA VAL A 29 13.27 51.95 -15.33
C VAL A 29 13.43 50.69 -16.19
N ASP A 30 14.21 50.74 -17.26
CA ASP A 30 14.49 49.59 -18.12
C ASP A 30 15.18 48.47 -17.34
N GLY A 31 16.21 48.79 -16.54
CA GLY A 31 16.89 47.81 -15.68
C GLY A 31 15.97 47.16 -14.64
N ARG A 32 15.03 47.92 -14.05
CA ARG A 32 14.02 47.36 -13.13
C ARG A 32 13.00 46.48 -13.84
N GLN A 33 12.65 46.81 -15.08
CA GLN A 33 11.75 46.00 -15.91
C GLN A 33 12.41 44.68 -16.31
N ASP A 34 13.68 44.70 -16.72
CA ASP A 34 14.45 43.50 -17.05
C ASP A 34 14.63 42.58 -15.82
N GLU A 35 14.92 43.15 -14.65
CA GLU A 35 14.98 42.39 -13.39
C GLU A 35 13.62 41.77 -13.02
N ALA A 36 12.52 42.53 -13.16
CA ALA A 36 11.18 42.04 -12.89
C ALA A 36 10.76 40.92 -13.87
N LEU A 37 11.05 41.07 -15.16
CA LEU A 37 10.79 40.04 -16.17
C LEU A 37 11.62 38.79 -15.91
N GLY A 38 12.91 38.93 -15.58
CA GLY A 38 13.77 37.81 -15.19
C GLY A 38 13.27 37.07 -13.95
N SER A 39 12.73 37.79 -12.96
CA SER A 39 12.09 37.22 -11.78
C SER A 39 10.82 36.44 -12.13
N VAL A 40 9.94 37.01 -12.96
CA VAL A 40 8.71 36.36 -13.42
C VAL A 40 9.01 35.11 -14.25
N GLU A 41 10.01 35.14 -15.13
CA GLU A 41 10.43 33.95 -15.88
C GLU A 41 10.99 32.84 -15.00
N ALA A 42 11.73 33.20 -13.94
CA ALA A 42 12.21 32.23 -12.96
C ALA A 42 11.05 31.60 -12.18
N GLU A 43 10.08 32.41 -11.77
CA GLU A 43 8.88 31.97 -11.05
C GLU A 43 7.98 31.08 -11.91
N VAL A 44 7.72 31.45 -13.17
CA VAL A 44 6.95 30.63 -14.13
C VAL A 44 7.65 29.29 -14.38
N ARG A 45 8.98 29.27 -14.52
CA ARG A 45 9.74 28.01 -14.67
C ARG A 45 9.63 27.13 -13.42
N ASN A 46 9.67 27.72 -12.23
CA ASN A 46 9.50 26.99 -10.98
C ASN A 46 8.07 26.44 -10.83
N LEU A 47 7.04 27.26 -11.06
CA LEU A 47 5.64 26.84 -11.05
C LEU A 47 5.39 25.68 -12.02
N ARG A 48 5.93 25.76 -13.25
CA ARG A 48 5.80 24.68 -14.23
C ARG A 48 6.40 23.36 -13.73
N ARG A 49 7.58 23.40 -13.09
CA ARG A 49 8.20 22.21 -12.50
C ARG A 49 7.37 21.65 -11.35
N THR A 50 6.89 22.51 -10.45
CA THR A 50 6.05 22.11 -9.31
C THR A 50 4.76 21.44 -9.77
N VAL A 51 4.10 21.99 -10.80
CA VAL A 51 2.89 21.39 -11.39
C VAL A 51 3.19 20.04 -12.02
N GLN A 52 4.30 19.90 -12.77
CA GLN A 52 4.71 18.62 -13.38
C GLN A 52 5.01 17.56 -12.30
N GLN A 53 5.71 17.93 -11.24
CA GLN A 53 6.02 17.03 -10.12
C GLN A 53 4.74 16.63 -9.37
N SER A 54 3.86 17.58 -9.07
CA SER A 54 2.57 17.33 -8.42
C SER A 54 1.69 16.37 -9.25
N ALA A 55 1.59 16.59 -10.56
CA ALA A 55 0.86 15.70 -11.46
C ALA A 55 1.42 14.27 -11.48
N SER A 56 2.76 14.13 -11.47
CA SER A 56 3.42 12.83 -11.41
C SER A 56 3.14 12.10 -10.09
N ILE A 57 3.25 12.80 -8.96
CA ILE A 57 2.94 12.26 -7.63
C ILE A 57 1.48 11.82 -7.55
N HIS A 58 0.55 12.66 -8.03
CA HIS A 58 -0.87 12.34 -8.03
C HIS A 58 -1.17 11.07 -8.84
N SER A 59 -0.57 10.93 -10.04
CA SER A 59 -0.70 9.72 -10.85
C SER A 59 -0.18 8.47 -10.12
N ARG A 60 0.96 8.58 -9.45
CA ARG A 60 1.54 7.47 -8.66
C ARG A 60 0.64 7.08 -7.48
N ILE A 61 0.09 8.05 -6.76
CA ILE A 61 -0.87 7.81 -5.67
C ILE A 61 -2.08 7.04 -6.19
N MET A 62 -2.67 7.46 -7.32
CA MET A 62 -3.83 6.77 -7.90
C MET A 62 -3.53 5.29 -8.23
N ILE A 63 -2.37 5.00 -8.81
CA ILE A 63 -1.95 3.62 -9.12
C ILE A 63 -1.78 2.80 -7.83
N LEU A 64 -1.15 3.38 -6.80
CA LEU A 64 -0.92 2.68 -5.54
C LEU A 64 -2.24 2.46 -4.77
N THR A 65 -3.16 3.41 -4.81
CA THR A 65 -4.50 3.27 -4.21
C THR A 65 -5.27 2.12 -4.86
N GLU A 66 -5.21 1.98 -6.18
CA GLU A 66 -5.87 0.85 -6.85
C GLU A 66 -5.22 -0.49 -6.49
N ARG A 67 -3.88 -0.55 -6.40
CA ARG A 67 -3.18 -1.74 -5.90
C ARG A 67 -3.56 -2.08 -4.46
N MET A 68 -3.70 -1.07 -3.61
CA MET A 68 -4.12 -1.21 -2.22
C MET A 68 -5.56 -1.75 -2.14
N ARG A 69 -6.47 -1.28 -3.00
CA ARG A 69 -7.84 -1.82 -3.12
C ARG A 69 -7.84 -3.30 -3.50
N ILE A 70 -7.03 -3.68 -4.49
CA ILE A 70 -6.89 -5.08 -4.93
C ILE A 70 -6.34 -5.95 -3.80
N SER A 71 -5.27 -5.49 -3.14
CA SER A 71 -4.63 -6.19 -2.01
C SER A 71 -5.62 -6.39 -0.85
N ASN A 72 -6.39 -5.37 -0.48
CA ASN A 72 -7.44 -5.48 0.54
C ASN A 72 -8.54 -6.49 0.16
N SER A 73 -8.96 -6.50 -1.10
CA SER A 73 -9.92 -7.49 -1.59
C SER A 73 -9.36 -8.92 -1.48
N ARG A 74 -8.07 -9.10 -1.77
CA ARG A 74 -7.40 -10.40 -1.68
C ARG A 74 -7.27 -10.86 -0.22
N LEU A 75 -6.92 -9.96 0.71
CA LEU A 75 -6.95 -10.25 2.15
C LEU A 75 -8.32 -10.76 2.59
N GLY A 76 -9.40 -10.07 2.20
CA GLY A 76 -10.76 -10.51 2.51
C GLY A 76 -11.09 -11.92 2.01
N GLN A 77 -10.65 -12.26 0.79
CA GLN A 77 -10.82 -13.60 0.23
C GLN A 77 -10.00 -14.65 0.98
N LEU A 78 -8.74 -14.36 1.31
CA LEU A 78 -7.87 -15.28 2.05
C LEU A 78 -8.40 -15.54 3.46
N VAL A 79 -8.84 -14.50 4.18
CA VAL A 79 -9.45 -14.63 5.51
C VAL A 79 -10.74 -15.45 5.46
N ALA A 80 -11.58 -15.25 4.43
CA ALA A 80 -12.78 -16.06 4.27
C ALA A 80 -12.44 -17.55 4.02
N GLN A 81 -11.42 -17.84 3.20
CA GLN A 81 -10.94 -19.21 2.97
C GLN A 81 -10.34 -19.84 4.23
N GLU A 82 -9.56 -19.09 5.01
CA GLU A 82 -8.97 -19.55 6.27
C GLU A 82 -10.05 -19.97 7.26
N ARG A 83 -11.12 -19.18 7.37
CA ARG A 83 -12.27 -19.50 8.21
C ARG A 83 -12.96 -20.79 7.78
N LEU A 84 -13.19 -20.98 6.47
CA LEU A 84 -13.78 -22.22 5.95
C LEU A 84 -12.93 -23.44 6.27
N VAL A 85 -11.59 -23.34 6.14
CA VAL A 85 -10.68 -24.45 6.48
C VAL A 85 -10.67 -24.69 8.00
N SER A 86 -10.76 -23.66 8.82
CA SER A 86 -10.88 -23.78 10.28
C SER A 86 -12.16 -24.55 10.69
N ASP A 87 -13.28 -24.26 10.04
CA ASP A 87 -14.54 -24.99 10.25
C ASP A 87 -14.41 -26.47 9.81
N GLN A 88 -13.73 -26.74 8.68
CA GLN A 88 -13.42 -28.09 8.23
C GLN A 88 -12.54 -28.85 9.24
N ILE A 89 -11.48 -28.23 9.76
CA ILE A 89 -10.64 -28.83 10.81
C ILE A 89 -11.48 -29.22 12.03
N THR A 90 -12.37 -28.34 12.47
CA THR A 90 -13.24 -28.58 13.63
C THR A 90 -14.19 -29.76 13.39
N SER A 91 -14.83 -29.80 12.22
CA SER A 91 -15.73 -30.88 11.81
C SER A 91 -15.00 -32.22 11.72
N THR A 92 -13.86 -32.26 11.02
CA THR A 92 -13.07 -33.48 10.83
C THR A 92 -12.47 -33.97 12.15
N ALA A 93 -12.04 -33.07 13.05
CA ALA A 93 -11.58 -33.45 14.40
C ALA A 93 -12.72 -34.05 15.24
N ALA A 94 -13.95 -33.56 15.09
CA ALA A 94 -15.11 -34.16 15.75
C ALA A 94 -15.40 -35.58 15.21
N MET A 95 -15.26 -35.81 13.89
CA MET A 95 -15.36 -37.14 13.28
C MET A 95 -14.28 -38.08 13.84
N GLN A 96 -13.02 -37.63 13.89
CA GLN A 96 -11.91 -38.40 14.45
C GLN A 96 -12.21 -38.86 15.88
N ASN A 97 -12.66 -37.93 16.73
CA ASN A 97 -13.00 -38.23 18.12
C ASN A 97 -14.15 -39.24 18.26
N ARG A 98 -15.14 -39.21 17.34
CA ARG A 98 -16.23 -40.19 17.32
C ARG A 98 -15.72 -41.57 16.89
N ALA A 99 -14.95 -41.64 15.81
CA ALA A 99 -14.36 -42.89 15.33
C ALA A 99 -13.45 -43.53 16.40
N GLN A 100 -12.63 -42.73 17.08
CA GLN A 100 -11.76 -43.21 18.17
C GLN A 100 -12.57 -43.83 19.32
N ARG A 101 -13.67 -43.18 19.74
CA ARG A 101 -14.54 -43.72 20.80
C ARG A 101 -15.22 -45.01 20.38
N ASN A 102 -15.71 -45.08 19.15
CA ASN A 102 -16.34 -46.29 18.60
C ASN A 102 -15.33 -47.44 18.58
N LEU A 103 -14.11 -47.18 18.12
CA LEU A 103 -13.03 -48.16 18.09
C LEU A 103 -12.75 -48.74 19.49
N SER A 104 -12.56 -47.88 20.50
CA SER A 104 -12.34 -48.34 21.87
C SER A 104 -13.52 -49.13 22.43
N ALA A 105 -14.76 -48.77 22.06
CA ALA A 105 -15.95 -49.50 22.48
C ALA A 105 -16.01 -50.90 21.84
N PHE A 106 -15.68 -51.01 20.55
CA PHE A 106 -15.62 -52.30 19.86
C PHE A 106 -14.50 -53.18 20.38
N GLU A 107 -13.29 -52.64 20.58
CA GLU A 107 -12.16 -53.40 21.14
C GLU A 107 -12.48 -53.91 22.56
N SER A 108 -13.12 -53.09 23.40
CA SER A 108 -13.60 -53.51 24.73
C SER A 108 -14.63 -54.64 24.62
N ARG A 109 -15.62 -54.52 23.74
CA ARG A 109 -16.65 -55.55 23.54
C ARG A 109 -16.06 -56.86 22.99
N LEU A 110 -15.06 -56.79 22.11
CA LEU A 110 -14.35 -57.96 21.60
C LEU A 110 -13.62 -58.70 22.74
N SER A 111 -12.94 -57.97 23.62
CA SER A 111 -12.23 -58.55 24.77
C SER A 111 -13.15 -59.26 25.77
N GLN A 112 -14.43 -58.85 25.84
CA GLN A 112 -15.44 -59.43 26.72
C GLN A 112 -16.19 -60.63 26.11
N LEU A 113 -16.09 -60.85 24.79
CA LEU A 113 -16.99 -61.75 24.06
C LEU A 113 -16.67 -63.26 24.16
N GLY A 114 -15.50 -63.65 24.68
CA GLY A 114 -15.09 -65.07 24.74
C GLY A 114 -15.03 -65.76 23.36
N GLN A 115 -14.86 -67.10 23.30
CA GLN A 115 -14.74 -67.87 22.04
C GLN A 115 -16.05 -68.01 21.23
N LYS A 116 -16.93 -67.01 21.20
CA LYS A 116 -18.10 -67.02 20.29
C LYS A 116 -17.66 -66.59 18.88
N ALA A 117 -17.10 -67.54 18.13
CA ALA A 117 -16.41 -67.34 16.85
C ALA A 117 -17.16 -66.43 15.84
N GLY A 118 -18.47 -66.63 15.65
CA GLY A 118 -19.24 -65.85 14.66
C GLY A 118 -19.45 -64.37 15.01
N ILE A 119 -19.57 -64.03 16.29
CA ILE A 119 -19.72 -62.62 16.74
C ILE A 119 -18.34 -61.93 16.79
N SER A 120 -17.29 -62.68 17.14
CA SER A 120 -15.90 -62.20 17.12
C SER A 120 -15.51 -61.70 15.74
N GLN A 121 -15.76 -62.50 14.70
CA GLN A 121 -15.38 -62.15 13.33
C GLN A 121 -16.07 -60.88 12.82
N GLN A 122 -17.39 -60.72 13.03
CA GLN A 122 -18.10 -59.50 12.64
C GLN A 122 -17.58 -58.25 13.38
N LEU A 123 -17.21 -58.40 14.65
CA LEU A 123 -16.64 -57.31 15.42
C LEU A 123 -15.23 -56.94 14.93
N GLU A 124 -14.40 -57.94 14.63
CA GLU A 124 -13.06 -57.76 14.06
C GLU A 124 -13.11 -57.04 12.72
N GLU A 125 -14.04 -57.41 11.83
CA GLU A 125 -14.29 -56.72 10.56
C GLU A 125 -14.70 -55.26 10.79
N THR A 126 -15.60 -55.01 11.75
CA THR A 126 -16.04 -53.65 12.11
C THR A 126 -14.90 -52.81 12.68
N ILE A 127 -14.05 -53.40 13.53
CA ILE A 127 -12.84 -52.77 14.08
C ILE A 127 -11.89 -52.41 12.94
N SER A 128 -11.65 -53.33 12.02
CA SER A 128 -10.77 -53.09 10.87
C SER A 128 -11.29 -51.95 9.99
N ALA A 129 -12.60 -51.93 9.70
CA ALA A 129 -13.23 -50.84 8.94
C ALA A 129 -13.12 -49.48 9.67
N THR A 130 -13.34 -49.47 10.99
CA THR A 130 -13.24 -48.25 11.82
C THR A 130 -11.81 -47.73 11.87
N LYS A 131 -10.81 -48.61 11.91
CA LYS A 131 -9.39 -48.23 11.84
C LYS A 131 -9.06 -47.56 10.50
N ALA A 132 -9.51 -48.14 9.39
CA ALA A 132 -9.31 -47.55 8.07
C ALA A 132 -9.99 -46.16 7.93
N GLU A 133 -11.20 -46.00 8.48
CA GLU A 133 -11.87 -44.69 8.53
C GLU A 133 -11.07 -43.68 9.37
N LEU A 134 -10.56 -44.11 10.52
CA LEU A 134 -9.76 -43.25 11.40
C LEU A 134 -8.47 -42.78 10.68
N ASP A 135 -7.77 -43.66 9.99
CA ASP A 135 -6.57 -43.33 9.21
C ASP A 135 -6.90 -42.32 8.10
N TYR A 136 -8.00 -42.52 7.38
CA TYR A 136 -8.46 -41.58 6.36
C TYR A 136 -8.78 -40.20 6.95
N VAL A 137 -9.53 -40.15 8.07
CA VAL A 137 -9.89 -38.90 8.74
C VAL A 137 -8.64 -38.18 9.28
N GLN A 138 -7.64 -38.92 9.76
CA GLN A 138 -6.36 -38.36 10.20
C GLN A 138 -5.58 -37.72 9.06
N GLU A 139 -5.52 -38.37 7.89
CA GLU A 139 -4.88 -37.78 6.71
C GLU A 139 -5.63 -36.53 6.24
N LEU A 140 -6.97 -36.59 6.21
CA LEU A 140 -7.80 -35.46 5.84
C LEU A 140 -7.59 -34.26 6.79
N LEU A 141 -7.56 -34.50 8.10
CA LEU A 141 -7.30 -33.48 9.11
C LEU A 141 -5.90 -32.87 8.94
N SER A 142 -4.90 -33.70 8.64
CA SER A 142 -3.53 -33.25 8.36
C SER A 142 -3.46 -32.40 7.09
N GLY A 143 -4.21 -32.78 6.05
CA GLY A 143 -4.42 -31.98 4.85
C GLY A 143 -5.00 -30.59 5.14
N HIS A 144 -6.10 -30.53 5.90
CA HIS A 144 -6.71 -29.25 6.28
C HIS A 144 -5.78 -28.38 7.12
N ARG A 145 -5.06 -28.95 8.10
CA ARG A 145 -4.06 -28.22 8.91
C ARG A 145 -2.92 -27.66 8.05
N ARG A 146 -2.42 -28.42 7.08
CA ARG A 146 -1.42 -27.93 6.12
C ARG A 146 -1.96 -26.75 5.31
N ARG A 147 -3.20 -26.85 4.81
CA ARG A 147 -3.83 -25.75 4.05
C ARG A 147 -4.07 -24.50 4.92
N HIS A 148 -4.48 -24.68 6.18
CA HIS A 148 -4.65 -23.59 7.14
C HIS A 148 -3.33 -22.84 7.41
N ALA A 149 -2.23 -23.58 7.60
CA ALA A 149 -0.90 -22.99 7.76
C ALA A 149 -0.44 -22.23 6.51
N GLN A 150 -0.71 -22.76 5.31
CA GLN A 150 -0.44 -22.06 4.05
C GLN A 150 -1.23 -20.75 3.95
N LEU A 151 -2.55 -20.79 4.18
CA LEU A 151 -3.41 -19.60 4.16
C LEU A 151 -2.95 -18.55 5.18
N THR A 152 -2.55 -18.98 6.37
CA THR A 152 -1.98 -18.08 7.39
C THR A 152 -0.73 -17.36 6.88
N ASN A 153 0.15 -18.06 6.17
CA ASN A 153 1.35 -17.46 5.58
C ASN A 153 1.00 -16.53 4.40
N GLU A 154 0.05 -16.93 3.55
CA GLU A 154 -0.45 -16.09 2.45
C GLU A 154 -1.08 -14.78 2.97
N ILE A 155 -1.87 -14.86 4.05
CA ILE A 155 -2.46 -13.68 4.72
C ILE A 155 -1.34 -12.75 5.21
N ARG A 156 -0.37 -13.24 5.98
CA ARG A 156 0.75 -12.42 6.48
C ARG A 156 1.55 -11.75 5.36
N ALA A 157 1.80 -12.47 4.27
CA ALA A 157 2.52 -11.92 3.12
C ALA A 157 1.72 -10.80 2.43
N GLU A 158 0.41 -10.98 2.31
CA GLU A 158 -0.48 -9.97 1.73
C GLU A 158 -0.65 -8.76 2.69
N GLU A 159 -0.73 -8.97 4.00
CA GLU A 159 -0.73 -7.89 5.01
C GLU A 159 0.54 -7.04 4.95
N SER A 160 1.70 -7.69 4.80
CA SER A 160 2.97 -6.99 4.60
C SER A 160 2.96 -6.18 3.30
N THR A 161 2.40 -6.72 2.22
CA THR A 161 2.28 -6.02 0.93
C THR A 161 1.37 -4.80 1.08
N PHE A 162 0.23 -4.96 1.74
CA PHE A 162 -0.71 -3.87 2.03
C PHE A 162 -0.04 -2.76 2.86
N ALA A 163 0.68 -3.11 3.92
CA ALA A 163 1.41 -2.15 4.75
C ALA A 163 2.46 -1.35 3.96
N GLN A 164 3.19 -2.02 3.05
CA GLN A 164 4.15 -1.34 2.17
C GLN A 164 3.45 -0.34 1.22
N LEU A 165 2.29 -0.70 0.66
CA LEU A 165 1.51 0.21 -0.19
C LEU A 165 1.05 1.45 0.59
N VAL A 166 0.55 1.25 1.81
CA VAL A 166 0.16 2.37 2.70
C VAL A 166 1.34 3.29 2.95
N GLN A 167 2.52 2.74 3.29
CA GLN A 167 3.73 3.53 3.54
C GLN A 167 4.15 4.33 2.29
N GLN A 168 4.09 3.72 1.10
CA GLN A 168 4.42 4.40 -0.15
C GLN A 168 3.46 5.56 -0.45
N ILE A 169 2.15 5.36 -0.23
CA ILE A 169 1.15 6.42 -0.41
C ILE A 169 1.42 7.55 0.59
N SER A 170 1.60 7.26 1.88
CA SER A 170 1.89 8.29 2.89
C SER A 170 3.17 9.07 2.58
N GLY A 171 4.21 8.41 2.04
CA GLY A 171 5.43 9.07 1.60
C GLY A 171 5.18 10.06 0.45
N LEU A 172 4.39 9.65 -0.55
CA LEU A 172 4.01 10.52 -1.68
C LEU A 172 3.09 11.68 -1.25
N GLU A 173 2.21 11.46 -0.29
CA GLU A 173 1.39 12.54 0.28
C GLU A 173 2.25 13.57 1.03
N ALA A 174 3.28 13.12 1.75
CA ALA A 174 4.25 14.02 2.38
C ALA A 174 5.06 14.81 1.33
N GLU A 175 5.52 14.16 0.26
CA GLU A 175 6.21 14.81 -0.86
C GLU A 175 5.31 15.86 -1.53
N SER A 176 4.04 15.52 -1.78
CA SER A 176 3.04 16.44 -2.34
C SER A 176 2.82 17.67 -1.46
N LYS A 177 2.70 17.49 -0.14
CA LYS A 177 2.57 18.59 0.83
C LYS A 177 3.82 19.48 0.85
N ALA A 178 5.01 18.90 0.77
CA ALA A 178 6.26 19.65 0.72
C ALA A 178 6.32 20.52 -0.54
N LEU A 179 5.96 19.98 -1.71
CA LEU A 179 5.88 20.76 -2.96
C LEU A 179 4.89 21.93 -2.86
N ALA A 180 3.76 21.73 -2.20
CA ALA A 180 2.77 22.79 -1.97
C ALA A 180 3.30 23.91 -1.04
N SER A 181 4.22 23.59 -0.12
CA SER A 181 4.85 24.59 0.77
C SER A 181 5.95 25.41 0.11
N PHE A 182 6.61 24.91 -0.95
CA PHE A 182 7.62 25.66 -1.70
C PHE A 182 7.03 26.75 -2.62
N GLY A 183 5.71 26.76 -2.82
CA GLY A 183 4.99 27.77 -3.59
C GLY A 183 4.48 28.96 -2.78
N LYS A 184 4.92 29.12 -1.52
CA LYS A 184 4.66 30.26 -0.64
C LYS A 184 5.96 30.98 -0.32
#